data_AF-A0A6B2S5V0-F1
#
_entry.id   AF-A0A6B2S5V0-F1
#
_cell.length_a   1.000
_cell.length_b   1.000
_cell.length_c   1.000
_cell.angle_alpha   90.00
_cell.angle_beta   90.00
_cell.angle_gamma   90.00
#
_symmetry.space_group_name_H-M   'P 1'
#
loop_
_entity.id
_entity.type
_entity.pdbx_description
1 polymer ?
#
loop_
_entity_poly.entity_id
_entity_poly.type
_entity_poly.pdbx_seq_one_letter_code
_entity_poly.pdbx_strand_id
1 'polypeptide(L)'
;MGSHANELRFDSGRICLDLVATGTDSVEQLDCGRRLAAWLTGAGLVPAATRLPALGADWLHAFTELRAYVAELIRAEVAGRPADRALDEVNACAAGAPPGLRA
;
A
#
# COMPACT_ATOMS: atom_id res chain seq x y z
N MET A 1 14.02 9.90 -25.46
CA MET A 1 12.58 9.91 -25.83
C MET A 1 11.80 9.60 -24.57
N GLY A 2 11.50 10.62 -23.77
CA GLY A 2 10.84 10.47 -22.47
C GLY A 2 9.34 10.30 -22.66
N SER A 3 8.78 9.21 -22.17
CA SER A 3 7.35 9.00 -22.17
C SER A 3 6.72 9.88 -21.09
N HIS A 4 6.12 11.00 -21.51
CA HIS A 4 5.27 11.85 -20.67
C HIS A 4 3.96 11.16 -20.22
N ALA A 5 3.80 9.86 -20.51
CA ALA A 5 2.60 9.09 -20.15
C ALA A 5 2.53 8.72 -18.65
N ASN A 6 3.59 8.95 -17.86
CA ASN A 6 3.61 8.61 -16.43
C ASN A 6 3.20 9.77 -15.51
N GLU A 7 3.16 11.03 -15.97
CA GLU A 7 2.80 12.18 -15.10
C GLU A 7 1.28 12.30 -14.85
N LEU A 8 0.45 11.60 -15.63
CA LEU A 8 -1.02 11.63 -15.50
C LEU A 8 -1.59 10.37 -14.83
N ARG A 9 -0.75 9.46 -14.32
CA ARG A 9 -1.22 8.25 -13.66
C ARG A 9 -1.35 8.47 -12.16
N PHE A 10 -2.55 8.20 -11.64
CA PHE A 10 -2.77 8.08 -10.21
C PHE A 10 -2.16 6.75 -9.72
N ASP A 11 -0.85 6.75 -9.52
CA ASP A 11 -0.07 5.54 -9.18
C ASP A 11 -0.54 4.91 -7.86
N SER A 12 -0.99 5.73 -6.90
CA SER A 12 -1.54 5.26 -5.63
C SER A 12 -2.71 4.28 -5.84
N GLY A 13 -3.56 4.50 -6.85
CA GLY A 13 -4.67 3.59 -7.14
C GLY A 13 -4.20 2.20 -7.56
N ARG A 14 -3.17 2.13 -8.42
CA ARG A 14 -2.57 0.85 -8.82
C ARG A 14 -1.89 0.16 -7.64
N ILE A 15 -1.11 0.90 -6.86
CA ILE A 15 -0.38 0.36 -5.70
C ILE A 15 -1.35 -0.21 -4.66
N CYS A 16 -2.48 0.46 -4.40
CA CYS A 16 -3.52 -0.04 -3.51
C CYS A 16 -4.13 -1.36 -4.02
N LEU A 17 -4.37 -1.48 -5.33
CA LEU A 17 -4.85 -2.74 -5.93
C LEU A 17 -3.80 -3.85 -5.85
N ASP A 18 -2.54 -3.54 -6.15
CA ASP A 18 -1.42 -4.47 -6.05
C ASP A 18 -1.22 -4.95 -4.59
N LEU A 19 -1.44 -4.08 -3.60
CA LEU A 19 -1.43 -4.44 -2.17
C LEU A 19 -2.56 -5.43 -1.85
N VAL A 20 -3.79 -5.18 -2.30
CA VAL A 20 -4.92 -6.09 -2.08
C VAL A 20 -4.67 -7.46 -2.70
N ALA A 21 -4.09 -7.50 -3.91
CA ALA A 21 -3.78 -8.74 -4.61
C ALA A 21 -2.87 -9.68 -3.79
N THR A 22 -1.98 -9.14 -2.96
CA THR A 22 -1.10 -9.95 -2.09
C THR A 22 -1.83 -10.87 -1.10
N GLY A 23 -3.11 -10.59 -0.82
CA GLY A 23 -3.96 -11.36 0.11
C GLY A 23 -5.05 -12.18 -0.55
N THR A 24 -5.09 -12.19 -1.89
CA THR A 24 -6.14 -12.91 -2.64
C THR A 24 -5.76 -14.36 -2.95
N ASP A 25 -4.47 -14.69 -2.87
CA ASP A 25 -3.99 -16.06 -3.02
C ASP A 25 -4.29 -16.91 -1.78
N SER A 26 -4.30 -18.24 -1.95
CA SER A 26 -4.46 -19.18 -0.84
C SER A 26 -3.33 -19.10 0.20
N VAL A 27 -2.22 -18.44 -0.14
CA VAL A 27 -1.06 -18.24 0.74
C VAL A 27 -0.80 -16.74 0.86
N GLU A 28 -0.69 -16.25 2.09
CA GLU A 28 -0.32 -14.86 2.39
C GLU A 28 1.02 -14.51 1.75
N GLN A 29 1.03 -13.57 0.81
CA GLN A 29 2.27 -13.21 0.10
C GLN A 29 3.17 -12.27 0.91
N LEU A 30 2.63 -11.53 1.88
CA LEU A 30 3.40 -10.64 2.76
C LEU A 30 3.59 -11.27 4.15
N ASP A 31 4.03 -12.54 4.18
CA ASP A 31 4.18 -13.36 5.40
C ASP A 31 5.39 -13.02 6.28
N CYS A 32 6.37 -12.30 5.75
CA CYS A 32 7.60 -11.97 6.46
C CYS A 32 8.20 -10.64 6.00
N GLY A 33 8.98 -10.01 6.88
CA GLY A 33 9.56 -8.69 6.64
C GLY A 33 10.42 -8.59 5.38
N ARG A 34 11.07 -9.69 4.97
CA ARG A 34 11.85 -9.74 3.72
C ARG A 34 10.95 -9.61 2.48
N ARG A 35 9.80 -10.29 2.46
CA ARG A 35 8.84 -10.18 1.35
C ARG A 35 8.20 -8.80 1.33
N LEU A 36 7.86 -8.25 2.49
CA LEU A 36 7.36 -6.86 2.59
C LEU A 36 8.38 -5.85 2.05
N ALA A 37 9.66 -5.96 2.43
CA ALA A 37 10.72 -5.08 1.92
C ALA A 37 10.91 -5.21 0.39
N ALA A 38 10.84 -6.43 -0.13
CA ALA A 38 10.91 -6.69 -1.57
C ALA A 38 9.70 -6.08 -2.30
N TRP A 39 8.49 -6.22 -1.75
CA TRP A 39 7.28 -5.62 -2.31
C TRP A 39 7.33 -4.09 -2.32
N LEU A 40 7.72 -3.46 -1.20
CA LEU A 40 7.87 -2.00 -1.09
C LEU A 40 8.84 -1.43 -2.13
N THR A 41 9.95 -2.14 -2.37
CA THR A 41 10.94 -1.75 -3.37
C THR A 41 10.41 -1.99 -4.79
N GLY A 42 9.78 -3.14 -5.04
CA GLY A 42 9.22 -3.50 -6.34
C GLY A 42 8.05 -2.62 -6.77
N ALA A 43 7.24 -2.13 -5.81
CA ALA A 43 6.16 -1.19 -6.02
C ALA A 43 6.65 0.27 -6.19
N GLY A 44 7.95 0.53 -6.01
CA GLY A 44 8.53 1.88 -6.12
C GLY A 44 8.24 2.79 -4.92
N LEU A 45 7.66 2.26 -3.83
CA LEU A 45 7.36 3.01 -2.60
C LEU A 45 8.63 3.34 -1.80
N VAL A 46 9.67 2.54 -1.98
CA VAL A 46 10.98 2.74 -1.36
C VAL A 46 12.06 2.70 -2.45
N PRO A 47 12.96 3.71 -2.52
CA PRO A 47 14.07 3.68 -3.46
C PRO A 47 14.95 2.44 -3.24
N ALA A 48 15.39 1.78 -4.32
CA ALA A 48 16.15 0.51 -4.26
C ALA A 48 17.46 0.58 -3.45
N ALA A 49 18.06 1.76 -3.32
CA ALA A 49 19.27 1.97 -2.50
C ALA A 49 18.98 2.15 -1.00
N THR A 50 17.71 2.29 -0.61
CA THR A 50 17.31 2.47 0.79
C THR A 50 17.48 1.15 1.52
N ARG A 51 18.36 1.14 2.54
CA ARG A 51 18.44 0.00 3.46
C ARG A 51 17.21 -0.01 4.35
N LEU A 52 16.30 -0.94 4.08
CA LEU A 52 15.23 -1.29 5.01
C LEU A 52 15.80 -2.29 6.02
N PRO A 53 15.95 -1.94 7.31
CA PRO A 53 16.23 -2.94 8.34
C PRO A 53 15.09 -3.96 8.35
N ALA A 54 15.33 -5.14 8.93
CA ALA A 54 14.33 -6.20 8.97
C ALA A 54 12.99 -5.66 9.50
N LEU A 55 11.99 -5.57 8.61
CA LEU A 55 10.65 -5.11 8.96
C LEU A 55 10.04 -6.14 9.91
N GLY A 56 9.78 -5.71 11.14
CA GLY A 56 9.28 -6.56 12.21
C GLY A 56 7.80 -6.93 12.04
N ALA A 57 7.29 -7.70 13.00
CA ALA A 57 5.89 -8.13 13.02
C ALA A 57 4.91 -6.95 12.99
N ASP A 58 5.24 -5.83 13.64
CA ASP A 58 4.39 -4.63 13.68
C ASP A 58 4.13 -4.06 12.27
N TRP A 59 5.16 -4.08 11.41
CA TRP A 59 5.01 -3.65 10.01
C TRP A 59 4.13 -4.62 9.21
N LEU A 60 4.29 -5.92 9.41
CA LEU A 60 3.45 -6.92 8.75
C LEU A 60 1.99 -6.78 9.17
N HIS A 61 1.75 -6.56 10.46
CA HIS A 61 0.42 -6.33 11.00
C HIS A 61 -0.22 -5.07 10.39
N ALA A 62 0.49 -3.95 10.42
CA ALA A 62 0.00 -2.68 9.86
C ALA A 62 -0.32 -2.79 8.37
N PHE A 63 0.52 -3.45 7.57
CA PHE A 63 0.25 -3.66 6.14
C PHE A 63 -0.93 -4.61 5.89
N THR A 64 -1.12 -5.61 6.75
CA THR A 64 -2.26 -6.52 6.69
C THR A 64 -3.57 -5.78 7.00
N GLU A 65 -3.58 -4.94 8.03
CA GLU A 65 -4.73 -4.11 8.40
C GLU A 65 -5.05 -3.09 7.30
N LEU A 66 -4.06 -2.35 6.82
CA LEU A 66 -4.23 -1.40 5.73
C LEU A 66 -4.81 -2.08 4.49
N ARG A 67 -4.29 -3.26 4.13
CA ARG A 67 -4.81 -4.06 3.02
C ARG A 67 -6.27 -4.43 3.22
N ALA A 68 -6.67 -4.83 4.43
CA ALA A 68 -8.04 -5.18 4.73
C ALA A 68 -8.99 -3.99 4.54
N TYR A 69 -8.63 -2.81 5.05
CA TYR A 69 -9.41 -1.59 4.89
C TYR A 69 -9.50 -1.15 3.42
N VAL A 70 -8.39 -1.17 2.68
CA VAL A 70 -8.38 -0.86 1.25
C VAL A 70 -9.25 -1.85 0.45
N ALA A 71 -9.19 -3.15 0.78
CA ALA A 71 -10.02 -4.16 0.12
C ALA A 71 -11.52 -3.96 0.44
N GLU A 72 -11.85 -3.54 1.65
CA GLU A 72 -13.23 -3.18 2.03
C GLU A 72 -13.73 -1.99 1.24
N LEU A 73 -12.94 -0.90 1.16
CA LEU A 73 -13.25 0.28 0.36
C LEU A 73 -13.52 -0.09 -1.09
N ILE A 74 -12.61 -0.82 -1.75
CA ILE A 74 -12.77 -1.21 -3.15
C ILE A 74 -14.06 -2.03 -3.35
N ARG A 75 -14.35 -2.99 -2.46
CA ARG A 75 -15.58 -3.80 -2.56
C ARG A 75 -16.84 -2.96 -2.34
N ALA A 76 -16.80 -1.99 -1.43
CA ALA A 76 -17.92 -1.11 -1.15
C ALA A 76 -18.21 -0.17 -2.31
N GLU A 77 -17.15 0.43 -2.89
CA GLU A 77 -17.24 1.27 -4.09
C GLU A 77 -17.82 0.50 -5.28
N VAL A 78 -17.31 -0.72 -5.56
CA VAL A 78 -17.86 -1.59 -6.62
C VAL A 78 -19.34 -1.93 -6.38
N ALA A 79 -19.75 -2.06 -5.11
CA ALA A 79 -21.13 -2.34 -4.73
C ALA A 79 -22.01 -1.09 -4.59
N GLY A 80 -21.47 0.12 -4.78
CA GLY A 80 -22.19 1.39 -4.57
C GLY A 80 -22.66 1.60 -3.13
N ARG A 81 -21.89 1.13 -2.14
CA ARG A 81 -22.21 1.23 -0.70
C ARG A 81 -21.16 2.07 0.04
N PRO A 82 -21.54 2.75 1.13
CA PRO A 82 -20.57 3.44 1.98
C PRO A 82 -19.67 2.44 2.73
N ALA A 83 -18.46 2.88 3.06
CA ALA A 83 -17.49 2.17 3.87
C ALA A 83 -16.75 3.14 4.79
N ASP A 84 -17.52 3.97 5.51
CA ASP A 84 -17.04 5.09 6.32
C ASP A 84 -15.96 4.67 7.31
N ARG A 85 -16.15 3.53 7.99
CA ARG A 85 -15.14 2.99 8.92
C ARG A 85 -13.82 2.69 8.22
N ALA A 86 -13.84 1.98 7.10
CA ALA A 86 -12.61 1.64 6.38
C ALA A 86 -11.92 2.90 5.83
N LEU A 87 -12.71 3.91 5.44
CA LEU A 87 -12.20 5.21 5.00
C LEU A 87 -11.52 5.95 6.16
N ASP A 88 -12.16 5.98 7.33
CA ASP A 88 -11.62 6.61 8.54
C ASP A 88 -10.30 5.97 8.97
N GLU A 89 -10.20 4.63 8.91
CA GLU A 89 -8.97 3.92 9.26
C GLU A 89 -7.84 4.19 8.26
N VAL A 90 -8.12 4.21 6.95
CA VAL A 90 -7.12 4.61 5.93
C VAL A 90 -6.67 6.06 6.14
N ASN A 91 -7.61 6.97 6.43
CA ASN A 91 -7.29 8.36 6.75
C ASN A 91 -6.47 8.48 8.03
N ALA A 92 -6.73 7.66 9.05
CA ALA A 92 -5.95 7.61 10.28
C ALA A 92 -4.52 7.14 10.01
N CYS A 93 -4.32 6.12 9.18
CA CYS A 93 -2.98 5.72 8.73
C CYS A 93 -2.24 6.85 8.00
N ALA A 94 -2.96 7.66 7.22
CA ALA A 94 -2.41 8.78 6.44
C ALA A 94 -2.25 10.08 7.24
N ALA A 95 -2.74 10.15 8.48
CA ALA A 95 -2.77 11.38 9.28
C ALA A 95 -1.38 11.88 9.67
N GLY A 96 -0.35 11.04 9.57
CA GLY A 96 1.05 11.44 9.78
C GLY A 96 1.48 12.54 8.81
N ALA A 97 2.27 13.50 9.29
CA ALA A 97 2.78 14.55 8.42
C ALA A 97 3.56 13.94 7.24
N PRO A 98 3.29 14.35 5.99
CA PRO A 98 4.04 13.85 4.85
C PRO A 98 5.53 14.18 5.04
N PRO A 99 6.46 13.30 4.64
CA PRO A 99 7.88 13.59 4.75
C PRO A 99 8.17 14.92 4.05
N GLY A 100 8.84 15.83 4.76
CA GLY A 100 9.11 17.18 4.27
C GLY A 100 9.79 17.15 2.91
N LEU A 101 9.43 18.11 2.04
CA LEU A 101 10.08 18.31 0.74
C LEU A 101 11.60 18.34 0.93
N ARG A 102 12.29 17.40 0.30
CA ARG A 102 13.75 17.39 0.23
C ARG A 102 14.15 18.07 -1.09
N ALA A 103 14.94 19.14 -0.98
CA ALA A 103 15.55 19.84 -2.10
C ALA A 103 16.76 19.09 -2.65
#